data_AF-A0A2V1IUX5-F1
#
_entry.id   AF-A0A2V1IUX5-F1
#
_cell.length_a   1.000
_cell.length_b   1.000
_cell.length_c   1.000
_cell.angle_alpha   90.00
_cell.angle_beta   90.00
_cell.angle_gamma   90.00
#
_symmetry.space_group_name_H-M   'P 1'
#
loop_
_entity.id
_entity.type
_entity.pdbx_description
1 polymer ?
#
loop_
_entity_poly.entity_id
_entity_poly.type
_entity_poly.pdbx_seq_one_letter_code
_entity_poly.pdbx_strand_id
1 'polypeptide(L)' 'MICPNCKFTGNPSNAKFCGKCGSRLTSNTISEVVKSLADNSAKKTKGNNIGRNDMCPCGSGKKYRNCHGRALS' A
#
# COMPACT_ATOMS: atom_id res chain seq x y z
N MET A 1 -1.42 -16.61 18.03
CA MET A 1 -0.13 -15.91 17.81
C MET A 1 -0.26 -14.44 18.21
N ILE A 2 0.83 -13.84 18.69
CA ILE A 2 0.84 -12.45 19.15
C ILE A 2 1.12 -11.53 17.95
N CYS A 3 0.32 -10.47 17.80
CA CYS A 3 0.56 -9.47 16.78
C CYS A 3 1.85 -8.68 17.06
N PRO A 4 2.83 -8.64 16.13
CA PRO A 4 4.10 -7.92 16.36
C PRO A 4 3.93 -6.39 16.40
N ASN A 5 2.82 -5.87 15.87
CA ASN A 5 2.55 -4.44 15.81
C ASN A 5 1.82 -3.95 17.07
N CYS A 6 0.65 -4.54 17.39
CA CYS A 6 -0.21 -4.07 18.48
C CYS A 6 -0.24 -4.98 19.72
N LYS A 7 0.54 -6.07 19.73
CA LYS A 7 0.66 -7.05 20.83
C LYS A 7 -0.63 -7.81 21.18
N PHE A 8 -1.67 -7.73 20.35
CA PHE A 8 -2.90 -8.49 20.55
C PHE A 8 -2.63 -10.00 20.49
N THR A 9 -3.11 -10.73 21.50
CA THR A 9 -2.83 -12.17 21.72
C THR A 9 -3.95 -13.09 21.22
N GLY A 10 -5.13 -12.54 20.90
CA GLY A 10 -6.33 -13.30 20.51
C GLY A 10 -6.38 -13.78 19.05
N ASN A 11 -5.24 -13.82 18.35
CA ASN A 11 -5.20 -14.25 16.96
C ASN A 11 -4.98 -15.76 16.85
N PRO A 12 -5.79 -16.52 16.09
CA PRO A 12 -5.56 -17.95 15.87
C PRO A 12 -4.29 -18.19 15.05
N SER A 13 -3.71 -19.39 15.14
CA SER A 13 -2.42 -19.73 14.51
C SER A 13 -2.40 -19.64 12.99
N ASN A 14 -3.57 -19.68 12.34
CA ASN A 14 -3.74 -19.56 10.88
C ASN A 14 -4.17 -18.15 10.43
N ALA A 15 -4.28 -17.18 11.34
CA ALA A 15 -4.70 -15.83 10.97
C ALA A 15 -3.64 -15.14 10.10
N LYS A 16 -4.03 -14.70 8.91
CA LYS A 16 -3.17 -13.89 8.02
C LYS A 16 -3.06 -12.42 8.47
N PHE A 17 -4.06 -11.94 9.21
CA PHE A 17 -4.17 -10.54 9.66
C PHE A 17 -4.58 -10.46 11.13
N CYS A 18 -4.12 -9.41 11.81
CA CYS A 18 -4.48 -9.12 13.19
C CYS A 18 -5.94 -8.65 13.26
N GLY A 19 -6.76 -9.29 14.09
CA GLY A 19 -8.17 -8.92 14.26
C GLY A 19 -8.38 -7.57 14.96
N LYS A 20 -7.34 -7.04 15.64
CA LYS A 20 -7.40 -5.77 16.35
C LYS A 20 -6.93 -4.57 15.52
N CYS A 21 -5.81 -4.71 14.80
CA CYS A 21 -5.20 -3.58 14.07
C CYS A 21 -5.02 -3.82 12.55
N GLY A 22 -5.42 -4.98 12.02
CA GLY A 22 -5.36 -5.27 10.58
C GLY A 22 -3.97 -5.56 10.01
N SER A 23 -2.91 -5.49 10.82
CA SER A 23 -1.54 -5.80 10.36
C SER A 23 -1.39 -7.27 9.95
N ARG A 24 -0.52 -7.54 8.97
CA ARG A 24 -0.19 -8.92 8.56
C ARG A 24 0.53 -9.64 9.70
N LEU A 25 0.11 -10.89 9.95
CA LEU A 25 0.69 -11.75 10.97
C LEU A 25 1.64 -12.78 10.41
N THR A 26 1.84 -12.81 9.09
CA THR A 26 2.84 -13.69 8.48
C THR A 26 4.20 -13.41 9.12
N SER A 27 4.78 -14.45 9.71
CA SER A 27 6.18 -14.40 10.13
C SER A 27 6.97 -14.17 8.86
N ASN A 28 7.59 -13.00 8.73
CA ASN A 28 8.39 -12.62 7.58
C ASN A 28 9.46 -13.71 7.33
N THR A 29 9.13 -14.72 6.53
CA THR A 29 10.10 -15.71 6.10
C THR A 29 11.16 -14.97 5.29
N ILE A 30 12.42 -15.43 5.34
CA ILE A 30 13.49 -14.85 4.52
C ILE A 30 13.02 -14.74 3.06
N SER A 31 12.26 -15.74 2.58
CA SER A 31 11.62 -15.77 1.26
C SER A 31 10.60 -14.64 1.00
N GLU A 32 9.77 -14.26 1.98
CA GLU A 32 8.86 -13.11 1.87
C GLU A 32 9.59 -11.76 1.98
N VAL A 33 10.66 -11.70 2.78
CA VAL A 33 11.51 -10.51 2.88
C VAL A 33 12.21 -10.26 1.55
N VAL A 34 12.88 -11.25 0.96
CA VAL A 34 13.55 -11.09 -0.34
C VAL A 34 12.55 -10.78 -1.46
N LYS A 35 11.34 -11.32 -1.40
CA LYS A 35 10.27 -10.99 -2.36
C LYS A 35 9.82 -9.54 -2.18
N SER A 36 9.56 -9.09 -0.95
CA SER A 36 9.24 -7.70 -0.67
C SER A 36 10.36 -6.72 -1.05
N LEU A 37 11.64 -7.13 -0.95
CA LEU A 37 12.79 -6.33 -1.41
C LEU A 37 12.89 -6.29 -2.95
N ALA A 38 12.57 -7.40 -3.62
CA ALA A 38 12.46 -7.44 -5.09
C ALA A 38 11.28 -6.60 -5.60
N ASP A 39 10.13 -6.67 -4.92
CA ASP A 39 8.91 -5.94 -5.27
C ASP A 39 8.99 -4.43 -4.91
N ASN A 40 9.81 -4.05 -3.93
CA ASN A 40 10.06 -2.64 -3.58
C ASN A 40 11.06 -1.93 -4.51
N SER A 41 11.74 -2.65 -5.41
CA SER A 41 12.61 -2.02 -6.42
C SER A 41 11.84 -1.37 -7.58
N ALA A 42 10.52 -1.50 -7.64
CA ALA A 42 9.68 -0.86 -8.65
C ALA A 42 8.87 0.37 -8.16
N LYS A 43 9.12 0.88 -6.95
CA LYS A 43 8.43 2.10 -6.48
C LYS A 43 9.35 3.17 -5.89
N LYS A 44 10.29 3.61 -6.71
CA LYS A 44 10.83 4.97 -6.64
C LYS A 44 10.60 5.65 -7.98
N THR A 45 9.35 6.00 -8.26
CA THR A 45 9.05 6.90 -9.38
C THR A 45 9.60 8.26 -9.00
N LYS A 46 10.66 8.69 -9.69
CA LYS A 46 10.99 10.10 -9.90
C LYS A 46 9.66 10.84 -10.05
N GLY A 47 9.42 11.90 -9.27
CA GLY A 47 8.14 12.60 -9.24
C GLY A 47 7.59 12.78 -10.66
N ASN A 48 6.61 11.94 -11.01
CA ASN A 48 5.97 12.01 -12.30
C ASN A 48 5.12 13.28 -12.23
N ASN A 49 5.61 14.36 -12.82
CA ASN A 49 4.82 15.54 -13.09
C ASN A 49 3.74 15.13 -14.08
N ILE A 50 2.66 14.52 -13.57
CA ILE A 50 1.47 14.20 -14.36
C ILE A 50 0.93 15.53 -14.89
N GLY A 51 0.80 15.63 -16.21
CA GLY A 51 0.31 16.84 -16.84
C GLY A 51 -1.11 17.12 -16.40
N ARG A 52 -1.44 18.39 -16.13
CA ARG A 52 -2.80 18.82 -15.75
C ARG A 52 -3.88 18.37 -16.77
N ASN A 53 -3.52 18.15 -18.03
CA ASN A 53 -4.45 17.69 -19.07
C ASN A 53 -4.50 16.18 -19.27
N ASP A 54 -3.59 15.41 -18.68
CA ASP A 54 -3.56 13.96 -18.84
C ASP A 54 -4.78 13.30 -18.16
N MET A 55 -5.10 12.08 -18.56
CA MET A 55 -6.14 11.30 -17.89
C MET A 55 -5.75 10.99 -16.45
N CYS A 56 -6.72 11.14 -15.54
CA CYS A 56 -6.47 10.94 -14.13
C CYS A 56 -6.28 9.45 -13.82
N PRO A 57 -5.19 9.06 -13.11
CA PRO A 57 -4.84 7.66 -12.87
C PRO A 57 -5.80 6.94 -11.92
N CYS A 58 -6.81 7.62 -11.38
CA CYS A 58 -7.88 7.02 -10.58
C CYS A 58 -8.97 6.32 -11.43
N GLY A 59 -8.89 6.38 -12.77
CA GLY A 59 -9.86 5.74 -13.65
C GLY A 59 -11.20 6.46 -13.80
N SER A 60 -11.31 7.72 -13.38
CA SER A 60 -12.56 8.49 -13.45
C SER A 60 -12.98 8.94 -14.86
N GLY A 61 -12.11 8.76 -15.86
CA GLY A 61 -12.29 9.31 -17.22
C GLY A 61 -12.12 10.84 -17.31
N LYS A 62 -11.75 11.52 -16.22
CA LYS A 62 -11.54 12.97 -16.18
C LYS A 62 -10.06 13.33 -16.38
N LYS A 63 -9.80 14.53 -16.92
CA LYS A 63 -8.45 15.13 -16.93
C LYS A 63 -7.95 15.35 -15.50
N TYR A 64 -6.64 15.25 -15.26
CA TYR A 64 -6.02 15.35 -13.95
C TYR A 64 -6.42 16.65 -13.22
N ARG A 65 -6.37 17.81 -13.92
CA ARG A 65 -6.80 19.12 -13.40
C ARG A 65 -8.27 19.20 -12.96
N ASN A 66 -9.12 18.32 -13.49
CA ASN A 66 -10.55 18.26 -13.20
C ASN A 66 -10.89 17.15 -12.17
N CYS A 67 -9.87 16.48 -11.64
CA CYS A 67 -10.00 15.40 -10.67
C CYS A 67 -8.99 15.62 -9.53
N HIS A 68 -7.95 14.78 -9.39
CA HIS A 68 -6.99 14.84 -8.28
C HIS A 68 -5.97 15.99 -8.38
N GLY A 69 -5.81 16.60 -9.56
CA GLY A 69 -4.94 17.77 -9.79
C GLY A 69 -5.68 19.10 -9.72
N ARG A 70 -6.91 19.12 -9.20
CA ARG A 70 -7.71 20.32 -9.07
C ARG A 70 -7.17 21.16 -7.93
N ALA A 71 -6.50 22.26 -8.27
CA ALA A 71 -6.24 23.31 -7.29
C ALA A 71 -7.58 23.97 -6.97
N LEU A 72 -8.00 23.93 -5.70
CA LEU A 72 -9.09 24.78 -5.24
C LEU A 72 -8.61 26.22 -5.46
N SER A 73 -9.30 26.94 -6.33
CA SER A 73 -9.09 28.37 -6.57
C SER A 73 -9.99 29.15 -5.63
#